data_AF-A0A7S3QGM9-F1
#
_entry.id   AF-A0A7S3QGM9-F1
#
_cell.length_a   1.000
_cell.length_b   1.000
_cell.length_c   1.000
_cell.angle_alpha   90.00
_cell.angle_beta   90.00
_cell.angle_gamma   90.00
#
_symmetry.space_group_name_H-M   'P 1'
#
loop_
_entity.id
_entity.type
_entity.pdbx_description
1 polymer ?
#
loop_
_entity_poly.entity_id
_entity_poly.type
_entity_poly.pdbx_seq_one_letter_code
_entity_poly.pdbx_strand_id
1 'polypeptide(L)'
;VSSPAGHFASIPSLHFTSIDCSHPSHPSQHTVDYMIGKITPKQLGFALTSFVLGVWAFITVSAISGPAFEPIIAACSNPDYKGNMDEFVTQSGYHAYEPMVGLKLFELLVCITTQFIFELNQTFPAGVVTWGGLILVVQTVAVLCTIEAGRKGARGFIRYSILFGLLGQLFGISVVFPMLWVPAYILGRGNGPISKRRMHACIPLSLPAIGLTLAVFGVDTDSYAWKVCAGMLGGPVVPLVSGVLWTDVPPVSPNNETIQASVTSVKKLYRIAAIMSAVGYYILIYIVYGAYASEGGGGGFGTILGRLWLDIWTDANPSVAFMTIDTVVLYLGVLLLVAYQDTEKAFKAIVLTPLFGPAAASLVLAELEETRYEHQEETDNEDSKKKE
;
A
#
# COMPACT_ATOMS: atom_id res chain seq x y z
N VAL A 1 -49.93 -22.52 -26.25
CA VAL A 1 -51.14 -21.73 -25.96
C VAL A 1 -50.80 -20.79 -24.81
N SER A 2 -50.81 -19.49 -25.10
CA SER A 2 -50.76 -18.31 -24.19
C SER A 2 -49.69 -18.25 -23.08
N SER A 3 -48.65 -17.45 -23.35
CA SER A 3 -47.75 -16.80 -22.38
C SER A 3 -48.45 -15.65 -21.67
N PRO A 4 -48.17 -15.35 -20.38
CA PRO A 4 -48.48 -14.05 -19.80
C PRO A 4 -47.25 -13.14 -19.80
N ALA A 5 -47.46 -11.93 -20.31
CA ALA A 5 -46.55 -10.79 -20.23
C ALA A 5 -46.59 -10.17 -18.82
N GLY A 6 -45.46 -9.62 -18.38
CA GLY A 6 -45.35 -8.92 -17.10
C GLY A 6 -44.29 -7.82 -17.16
N HIS A 7 -44.75 -6.58 -17.37
CA HIS A 7 -44.20 -5.28 -16.99
C HIS A 7 -42.68 -5.10 -16.84
N PHE A 8 -42.05 -4.54 -17.88
CA PHE A 8 -40.84 -3.73 -17.74
C PHE A 8 -41.23 -2.28 -17.45
N ALA A 9 -40.81 -1.78 -16.29
CA ALA A 9 -40.87 -0.38 -15.93
C ALA A 9 -39.87 0.43 -16.78
N SER A 10 -40.35 1.52 -17.35
CA SER A 10 -39.61 2.50 -18.14
C SER A 10 -38.54 3.20 -17.28
N ILE A 11 -37.28 3.05 -17.67
CA ILE A 11 -36.15 3.81 -17.13
C ILE A 11 -36.23 5.25 -17.68
N PRO A 12 -36.12 6.30 -16.84
CA PRO A 12 -36.11 7.67 -17.32
C PRO A 12 -34.86 7.93 -18.15
N SER A 13 -35.08 8.52 -19.33
CA SER A 13 -34.05 8.97 -20.27
C SER A 13 -33.03 9.89 -19.61
N LEU A 14 -31.80 9.41 -19.48
CA LEU A 14 -30.64 10.24 -19.16
C LEU A 14 -30.45 11.25 -20.30
N HIS A 15 -30.79 12.50 -20.04
CA HIS A 15 -30.39 13.63 -20.87
C HIS A 15 -28.85 13.75 -20.84
N PHE A 16 -28.19 13.23 -21.88
CA PHE A 16 -26.84 13.63 -22.23
C PHE A 16 -26.90 15.08 -22.70
N THR A 17 -26.45 16.00 -21.84
CA THR A 17 -26.03 17.33 -22.30
C THR A 17 -24.85 17.14 -23.24
N SER A 18 -25.00 17.56 -24.50
CA SER A 18 -23.93 17.56 -25.48
C SER A 18 -22.79 18.42 -24.93
N ILE A 19 -21.66 17.78 -24.63
CA ILE A 19 -20.41 18.49 -24.39
C ILE A 19 -20.04 19.12 -25.72
N ASP A 20 -20.02 20.45 -25.74
CA ASP A 20 -19.64 21.27 -26.88
C ASP A 20 -18.14 21.05 -27.12
N CYS A 21 -17.81 20.12 -28.03
CA CYS A 21 -16.46 19.85 -28.50
C CYS A 21 -16.00 21.00 -29.42
N SER A 22 -15.83 22.18 -28.84
CA SER A 22 -15.09 23.26 -29.47
C SER A 22 -13.64 22.80 -29.67
N HIS A 23 -13.22 22.79 -30.94
CA HIS A 23 -11.93 22.33 -31.42
C HIS A 23 -10.77 22.74 -30.50
N PRO A 24 -10.01 21.79 -29.91
CA PRO A 24 -8.69 22.11 -29.41
C PRO A 24 -7.82 22.45 -30.63
N SER A 25 -7.31 23.69 -30.66
CA SER A 25 -6.23 24.07 -31.56
C SER A 25 -5.14 23.02 -31.50
N HIS A 26 -4.74 22.50 -32.65
CA HIS A 26 -3.65 21.52 -32.77
C HIS A 26 -2.46 22.03 -31.94
N PRO A 27 -1.99 21.28 -30.92
CA PRO A 27 -0.74 21.63 -30.28
C PRO A 27 0.34 21.59 -31.36
N SER A 28 1.04 22.71 -31.53
CA SER A 28 2.17 22.84 -32.44
C SER A 28 3.13 21.66 -32.24
N GLN A 29 3.75 21.14 -33.32
CA GLN A 29 4.72 20.04 -33.26
C GLN A 29 5.84 20.27 -32.23
N HIS A 30 6.20 21.52 -31.92
CA HIS A 30 7.12 21.88 -30.85
C HIS A 30 6.68 21.46 -29.43
N THR A 31 5.39 21.24 -29.19
CA THR A 31 4.86 20.84 -27.88
C THR A 31 5.02 19.33 -27.63
N VAL A 32 5.14 18.52 -28.69
CA VAL A 32 5.33 17.06 -28.57
C VAL A 32 6.78 16.74 -28.21
N ASP A 33 7.75 17.45 -28.81
CA ASP A 33 9.18 17.31 -28.47
C ASP A 33 9.51 17.82 -27.06
N TYR A 34 8.69 18.74 -26.51
CA TYR A 34 8.80 19.19 -25.12
C TYR A 34 8.19 18.21 -24.11
N MET A 35 7.44 17.20 -24.55
CA MET A 35 6.71 16.28 -23.66
C MET A 35 7.45 14.99 -23.32
N ILE A 36 8.52 14.65 -24.03
CA ILE A 36 9.46 13.58 -23.66
C ILE A 36 10.72 14.25 -23.10
N GLY A 37 10.64 14.70 -21.84
CA GLY A 37 11.83 15.16 -21.13
C GLY A 37 12.92 14.10 -21.21
N LYS A 38 14.16 14.50 -21.50
CA LYS A 38 15.29 13.56 -21.57
C LYS A 38 15.41 12.82 -20.24
N ILE A 39 15.16 11.51 -20.25
CA ILE A 39 15.33 10.65 -19.06
C ILE A 39 16.79 10.71 -18.65
N THR A 40 17.05 11.12 -17.41
CA THR A 40 18.42 11.20 -16.89
C THR A 40 18.94 9.80 -16.53
N PRO A 41 20.27 9.57 -16.57
CA PRO A 41 20.86 8.31 -16.10
C PRO A 41 20.49 7.98 -14.64
N LYS A 42 20.37 9.00 -13.78
CA LYS A 42 19.89 8.84 -12.38
C LYS A 42 18.48 8.27 -12.34
N GLN A 43 17.53 8.85 -13.09
CA GLN A 43 16.16 8.35 -13.16
C GLN A 43 16.11 6.90 -13.66
N LEU A 44 16.84 6.61 -14.74
CA LEU A 44 16.87 5.26 -15.30
C LEU A 44 17.46 4.26 -14.29
N GLY A 45 18.57 4.60 -13.63
CA GLY A 45 19.22 3.74 -12.64
C GLY A 45 18.31 3.40 -11.46
N PHE A 46 17.66 4.40 -10.85
CA PHE A 46 16.74 4.16 -9.74
C PHE A 46 15.46 3.43 -10.17
N ALA A 47 14.90 3.77 -11.34
CA ALA A 47 13.71 3.09 -11.86
C ALA A 47 13.98 1.61 -12.16
N LEU A 48 15.11 1.29 -12.80
CA LEU A 48 15.51 -0.10 -13.07
C LEU A 48 15.83 -0.86 -11.79
N THR A 49 16.55 -0.24 -10.85
CA THR A 49 16.86 -0.88 -9.55
C THR A 49 15.58 -1.22 -8.79
N SER A 50 14.62 -0.29 -8.75
CA SER A 50 13.32 -0.53 -8.12
C SER A 50 12.51 -1.59 -8.85
N PHE A 51 12.52 -1.60 -10.18
CA PHE A 51 11.85 -2.62 -10.98
C PHE A 51 12.41 -4.02 -10.68
N VAL A 52 13.75 -4.17 -10.70
CA VAL A 52 14.43 -5.43 -10.39
C VAL A 52 14.14 -5.89 -8.97
N LEU A 53 14.10 -4.97 -7.99
CA LEU A 53 13.71 -5.29 -6.61
C LEU A 53 12.30 -5.91 -6.55
N GLY A 54 11.33 -5.32 -7.26
CA GLY A 54 9.97 -5.86 -7.31
C GLY A 54 9.86 -7.20 -8.04
N VAL A 55 10.60 -7.40 -9.13
CA VAL A 55 10.68 -8.71 -9.82
C VAL A 55 11.31 -9.77 -8.92
N TRP A 56 12.40 -9.43 -8.24
CA TRP A 56 13.05 -10.32 -7.28
C TRP A 56 12.10 -10.71 -6.15
N ALA A 57 11.35 -9.74 -5.61
CA ALA A 57 10.35 -9.98 -4.59
C ALA A 57 9.30 -10.97 -5.11
N PHE A 58 8.72 -10.72 -6.28
CA PHE A 58 7.73 -11.62 -6.89
C PHE A 58 8.26 -13.05 -7.03
N ILE A 59 9.44 -13.23 -7.60
CA ILE A 59 10.06 -14.57 -7.76
C ILE A 59 10.26 -15.24 -6.40
N THR A 60 10.80 -14.51 -5.43
CA THR A 60 11.14 -15.05 -4.12
C THR A 60 9.89 -15.43 -3.34
N VAL A 61 8.89 -14.55 -3.29
CA VAL A 61 7.64 -14.83 -2.58
C VAL A 61 6.86 -15.94 -3.26
N SER A 62 6.82 -16.01 -4.60
CA SER A 62 6.18 -17.11 -5.33
C SER A 62 6.89 -18.45 -5.12
N ALA A 63 8.21 -18.47 -4.95
CA ALA A 63 8.94 -19.70 -4.66
C ALA A 63 8.60 -20.28 -3.27
N ILE A 64 8.28 -19.42 -2.30
CA ILE A 64 7.88 -19.81 -0.94
C ILE A 64 6.38 -20.11 -0.87
N SER A 65 5.56 -19.20 -1.39
CA SER A 65 4.11 -19.28 -1.27
C SER A 65 3.47 -20.22 -2.27
N GLY A 66 4.09 -20.47 -3.43
CA GLY A 66 3.56 -21.40 -4.43
C GLY A 66 3.27 -22.79 -3.85
N PRO A 67 4.29 -23.49 -3.31
CA PRO A 67 4.10 -24.80 -2.69
C PRO A 67 3.16 -24.78 -1.47
N ALA A 68 3.17 -23.69 -0.68
CA ALA A 68 2.31 -23.56 0.50
C ALA A 68 0.84 -23.30 0.13
N PHE A 69 0.58 -22.51 -0.91
CA PHE A 69 -0.76 -22.14 -1.34
C PHE A 69 -1.38 -23.12 -2.32
N GLU A 70 -0.62 -23.96 -3.02
CA GLU A 70 -1.17 -24.98 -3.93
C GLU A 70 -2.28 -25.85 -3.29
N PRO A 71 -2.09 -26.43 -2.08
CA PRO A 71 -3.16 -27.21 -1.44
C PRO A 71 -4.33 -26.33 -0.97
N ILE A 72 -4.09 -25.07 -0.58
CA ILE A 72 -5.15 -24.12 -0.20
C ILE A 72 -5.98 -23.75 -1.44
N ILE A 73 -5.34 -23.43 -2.56
CA ILE A 73 -5.99 -23.10 -3.82
C ILE A 73 -6.83 -24.27 -4.31
N ALA A 74 -6.32 -25.50 -4.21
CA ALA A 74 -7.06 -26.70 -4.56
C ALA A 74 -8.33 -26.86 -3.71
N ALA A 75 -8.24 -26.66 -2.39
CA ALA A 75 -9.41 -26.70 -1.51
C ALA A 75 -10.39 -25.55 -1.80
N CYS A 76 -9.92 -24.31 -1.88
CA CYS A 76 -10.76 -23.13 -2.14
C CYS A 76 -11.43 -23.16 -3.53
N SER A 77 -10.87 -23.89 -4.49
CA SER A 77 -11.42 -24.01 -5.85
C SER A 77 -12.28 -25.26 -6.02
N ASN A 78 -12.35 -26.14 -5.01
CA ASN A 78 -13.11 -27.38 -5.11
C ASN A 78 -14.62 -27.07 -5.18
N PRO A 79 -15.32 -27.44 -6.28
CA PRO A 79 -16.75 -27.20 -6.41
C PRO A 79 -17.59 -27.93 -5.35
N ASP A 80 -17.09 -29.03 -4.79
CA ASP A 80 -17.81 -29.85 -3.81
C ASP A 80 -18.05 -29.09 -2.49
N TYR A 81 -17.20 -28.11 -2.17
CA TYR A 81 -17.32 -27.30 -0.95
C TYR A 81 -18.19 -26.05 -1.13
N LYS A 82 -18.65 -25.76 -2.36
CA LYS A 82 -19.37 -24.52 -2.65
C LYS A 82 -20.72 -24.49 -1.95
N GLY A 83 -20.84 -23.60 -0.96
CA GLY A 83 -22.08 -23.36 -0.23
C GLY A 83 -22.25 -24.19 1.04
N ASN A 84 -21.30 -25.05 1.39
CA ASN A 84 -21.28 -25.77 2.67
C ASN A 84 -19.92 -25.61 3.36
N MET A 85 -19.85 -24.63 4.29
CA MET A 85 -18.62 -24.33 5.03
C MET A 85 -18.25 -25.44 6.01
N ASP A 86 -19.21 -26.22 6.51
CA ASP A 86 -18.92 -27.33 7.42
C ASP A 86 -18.22 -28.47 6.67
N GLU A 87 -18.63 -28.77 5.43
CA GLU A 87 -17.93 -29.72 4.56
C GLU A 87 -16.53 -29.24 4.19
N PHE A 88 -16.36 -27.94 3.89
CA PHE A 88 -15.05 -27.35 3.66
C PHE A 88 -14.11 -27.61 4.85
N VAL A 89 -14.53 -27.24 6.07
CA VAL A 89 -13.70 -27.39 7.27
C VAL A 89 -13.40 -28.86 7.55
N THR A 90 -14.43 -29.72 7.54
CA THR A 90 -14.27 -31.13 7.91
C THR A 90 -13.45 -31.95 6.91
N GLN A 91 -13.56 -31.67 5.62
CA GLN A 91 -12.87 -32.44 4.59
C GLN A 91 -11.50 -31.89 4.21
N SER A 92 -11.34 -30.56 4.20
CA SER A 92 -10.06 -29.94 3.84
C SER A 92 -9.14 -29.69 5.05
N GLY A 93 -9.70 -29.60 6.26
CA GLY A 93 -8.96 -29.23 7.47
C GLY A 93 -8.62 -27.74 7.55
N TYR A 94 -9.05 -26.92 6.60
CA TYR A 94 -8.84 -25.47 6.60
C TYR A 94 -9.89 -24.72 7.40
N HIS A 95 -9.55 -23.49 7.78
CA HIS A 95 -10.40 -22.65 8.60
C HIS A 95 -11.60 -22.08 7.82
N ALA A 96 -12.75 -21.95 8.48
CA ALA A 96 -13.93 -21.38 7.84
C ALA A 96 -13.70 -19.91 7.42
N TYR A 97 -14.22 -19.52 6.25
CA TYR A 97 -14.13 -18.15 5.71
C TYR A 97 -15.52 -17.61 5.29
N GLU A 98 -15.62 -16.29 5.03
CA GLU A 98 -16.88 -15.67 4.58
C GLU A 98 -16.81 -15.29 3.08
N PRO A 99 -17.39 -16.10 2.17
CA PRO A 99 -17.28 -15.89 0.72
C PRO A 99 -17.93 -14.58 0.24
N MET A 100 -18.93 -14.05 0.96
CA MET A 100 -19.65 -12.83 0.52
C MET A 100 -18.80 -11.57 0.67
N VAL A 101 -17.78 -11.57 1.53
CA VAL A 101 -16.87 -10.44 1.75
C VAL A 101 -16.10 -10.07 0.47
N GLY A 102 -15.80 -11.05 -0.39
CA GLY A 102 -15.12 -10.84 -1.67
C GLY A 102 -16.00 -10.28 -2.77
N LEU A 103 -17.25 -9.88 -2.48
CA LEU A 103 -18.26 -9.48 -3.46
C LEU A 103 -18.45 -10.52 -4.57
N LYS A 104 -18.19 -11.81 -4.26
CA LYS A 104 -18.11 -12.94 -5.20
C LYS A 104 -17.05 -12.83 -6.30
N LEU A 105 -16.49 -11.65 -6.55
CA LEU A 105 -15.41 -11.44 -7.52
C LEU A 105 -14.06 -11.94 -6.99
N PHE A 106 -13.87 -11.90 -5.68
CA PHE A 106 -12.63 -12.25 -4.98
C PHE A 106 -12.79 -13.43 -4.03
N GLU A 107 -13.74 -14.34 -4.29
CA GLU A 107 -14.02 -15.48 -3.38
C GLU A 107 -12.78 -16.33 -3.12
N LEU A 108 -12.05 -16.72 -4.17
CA LEU A 108 -10.80 -17.48 -4.06
C LEU A 108 -9.75 -16.72 -3.25
N LEU A 109 -9.59 -15.42 -3.51
CA LEU A 109 -8.63 -14.58 -2.81
C LEU A 109 -8.97 -14.43 -1.32
N VAL A 110 -10.25 -14.27 -0.99
CA VAL A 110 -10.73 -14.21 0.40
C VAL A 110 -10.45 -15.53 1.10
N CYS A 111 -10.69 -16.67 0.47
CA CYS A 111 -10.38 -17.98 1.03
C CYS A 111 -8.87 -18.12 1.32
N ILE A 112 -8.02 -17.88 0.32
CA ILE A 112 -6.55 -17.97 0.45
C ILE A 112 -6.05 -17.04 1.56
N THR A 113 -6.49 -15.78 1.55
CA THR A 113 -5.99 -14.80 2.52
C THR A 113 -6.49 -15.10 3.93
N THR A 114 -7.70 -15.66 4.07
CA THR A 114 -8.20 -16.09 5.38
C THR A 114 -7.34 -17.21 5.95
N GLN A 115 -6.94 -18.20 5.15
CA GLN A 115 -6.02 -19.26 5.60
C GLN A 115 -4.65 -18.71 5.96
N PHE A 116 -4.12 -17.84 5.11
CA PHE A 116 -2.83 -17.20 5.33
C PHE A 116 -2.80 -16.38 6.64
N ILE A 117 -3.84 -15.58 6.88
CA ILE A 117 -3.99 -14.80 8.10
C ILE A 117 -4.16 -15.72 9.32
N PHE A 118 -4.89 -16.83 9.17
CA PHE A 118 -5.02 -17.83 10.22
C PHE A 118 -3.66 -18.42 10.61
N GLU A 119 -2.84 -18.84 9.64
CA GLU A 119 -1.49 -19.34 9.87
C GLU A 119 -0.58 -18.31 10.57
N LEU A 120 -0.67 -17.04 10.17
CA LEU A 120 0.04 -15.96 10.87
C LEU A 120 -0.42 -15.79 12.32
N ASN A 121 -1.72 -15.94 12.59
CA ASN A 121 -2.23 -15.86 13.95
C ASN A 121 -1.69 -17.00 14.83
N GLN A 122 -1.61 -18.22 14.28
CA GLN A 122 -1.10 -19.41 14.98
C GLN A 122 0.43 -19.39 15.22
N THR A 123 1.16 -18.46 14.63
CA THR A 123 2.63 -18.33 14.76
C THR A 123 3.03 -17.17 15.67
N PHE A 124 2.26 -16.92 16.73
CA PHE A 124 2.56 -15.87 17.71
C PHE A 124 3.94 -16.11 18.38
N PRO A 125 4.81 -15.08 18.52
CA PRO A 125 4.61 -13.68 18.14
C PRO A 125 5.01 -13.34 16.69
N ALA A 126 5.72 -14.25 16.00
CA ALA A 126 6.33 -14.01 14.70
C ALA A 126 5.33 -13.52 13.64
N GLY A 127 4.15 -14.15 13.54
CA GLY A 127 3.13 -13.73 12.58
C GLY A 127 2.55 -12.34 12.87
N VAL A 128 2.34 -11.99 14.15
CA VAL A 128 1.92 -10.63 14.56
C VAL A 128 2.98 -9.60 14.20
N VAL A 129 4.25 -9.92 14.42
CA VAL A 129 5.38 -9.01 14.19
C VAL A 129 5.58 -8.73 12.72
N THR A 130 5.54 -9.76 11.87
CA THR A 130 5.74 -9.61 10.43
C THR A 130 4.55 -8.94 9.76
N TRP A 131 3.32 -9.31 10.13
CA TRP A 131 2.12 -8.60 9.66
C TRP A 131 2.04 -7.16 10.16
N GLY A 132 2.25 -6.95 11.46
CA GLY A 132 2.29 -5.64 12.05
C GLY A 132 3.35 -4.77 11.38
N GLY A 133 4.55 -5.30 11.17
CA GLY A 133 5.64 -4.65 10.44
C GLY A 133 5.21 -4.17 9.07
N LEU A 134 4.55 -5.03 8.28
CA LEU A 134 3.99 -4.65 6.98
C LEU A 134 3.04 -3.46 7.12
N ILE A 135 2.06 -3.52 8.04
CA ILE A 135 1.06 -2.45 8.23
C ILE A 135 1.73 -1.10 8.57
N LEU A 136 2.79 -1.10 9.38
CA LEU A 136 3.54 0.12 9.72
C LEU A 136 4.26 0.73 8.50
N VAL A 137 4.76 -0.09 7.58
CA VAL A 137 5.35 0.37 6.31
C VAL A 137 4.26 0.85 5.35
N VAL A 138 3.18 0.06 5.21
CA VAL A 138 2.03 0.37 4.35
C VAL A 138 1.41 1.72 4.71
N GLN A 139 1.40 2.11 5.99
CA GLN A 139 0.93 3.45 6.39
C GLN A 139 1.69 4.58 5.66
N THR A 140 3.01 4.46 5.55
CA THR A 140 3.85 5.44 4.83
C THR A 140 3.52 5.41 3.34
N VAL A 141 3.43 4.21 2.76
CA VAL A 141 3.11 4.01 1.34
C VAL A 141 1.72 4.53 0.99
N ALA A 142 0.71 4.34 1.84
CA ALA A 142 -0.65 4.79 1.62
C ALA A 142 -0.73 6.33 1.57
N VAL A 143 -0.05 7.02 2.49
CA VAL A 143 0.05 8.49 2.50
C VAL A 143 0.77 8.98 1.25
N LEU A 144 1.93 8.39 0.93
CA LEU A 144 2.71 8.72 -0.25
C LEU A 144 1.90 8.53 -1.55
N CYS A 145 1.34 7.34 -1.76
CA CYS A 145 0.54 7.01 -2.94
C CYS A 145 -0.66 7.92 -3.08
N THR A 146 -1.34 8.23 -1.97
CA THR A 146 -2.50 9.11 -1.98
C THR A 146 -2.12 10.53 -2.36
N ILE A 147 -1.07 11.08 -1.75
CA ILE A 147 -0.59 12.44 -2.04
C ILE A 147 -0.14 12.56 -3.50
N GLU A 148 0.76 11.68 -3.93
CA GLU A 148 1.42 11.79 -5.24
C GLU A 148 0.45 11.52 -6.40
N ALA A 149 -0.56 10.67 -6.20
CA ALA A 149 -1.62 10.47 -7.19
C ALA A 149 -2.43 11.74 -7.47
N GLY A 150 -2.58 12.62 -6.47
CA GLY A 150 -3.36 13.86 -6.58
C GLY A 150 -2.56 15.10 -6.88
N ARG A 151 -1.22 15.02 -7.00
CA ARG A 151 -0.41 16.18 -7.33
C ARG A 151 -0.71 16.68 -8.73
N LYS A 152 -0.87 17.99 -8.86
CA LYS A 152 -0.97 18.62 -10.17
C LYS A 152 0.31 18.34 -10.97
N GLY A 153 0.14 17.89 -12.21
CA GLY A 153 1.23 17.49 -13.10
C GLY A 153 1.65 16.03 -13.02
N ALA A 154 1.13 15.23 -12.06
CA ALA A 154 1.37 13.79 -12.02
C ALA A 154 0.92 13.11 -13.33
N ARG A 155 1.60 12.05 -13.77
CA ARG A 155 1.31 11.34 -15.03
C ARG A 155 1.49 9.84 -14.88
N GLY A 156 0.84 9.07 -15.76
CA GLY A 156 0.99 7.62 -15.82
C GLY A 156 0.38 6.90 -14.62
N PHE A 157 0.99 5.77 -14.25
CA PHE A 157 0.44 4.81 -13.30
C PHE A 157 0.17 5.40 -11.90
N ILE A 158 0.97 6.37 -11.43
CA ILE A 158 0.79 6.96 -10.10
C ILE A 158 -0.57 7.64 -9.91
N ARG A 159 -1.25 8.06 -10.99
CA ARG A 159 -2.60 8.67 -10.89
C ARG A 159 -3.70 7.67 -10.61
N TYR A 160 -3.51 6.40 -10.98
CA TYR A 160 -4.55 5.38 -10.94
C TYR A 160 -4.47 4.59 -9.63
N SER A 161 -4.74 5.28 -8.51
CA SER A 161 -4.69 4.67 -7.16
C SER A 161 -5.56 3.41 -7.01
N ILE A 162 -6.74 3.34 -7.64
CA ILE A 162 -7.56 2.11 -7.66
C ILE A 162 -6.81 0.97 -8.35
N LEU A 163 -6.20 1.23 -9.52
CA LEU A 163 -5.47 0.20 -10.25
C LEU A 163 -4.24 -0.27 -9.45
N PHE A 164 -3.54 0.66 -8.80
CA PHE A 164 -2.48 0.31 -7.84
C PHE A 164 -3.00 -0.57 -6.70
N GLY A 165 -4.15 -0.21 -6.11
CA GLY A 165 -4.76 -1.00 -5.05
C GLY A 165 -5.19 -2.40 -5.49
N LEU A 166 -5.80 -2.52 -6.68
CA LEU A 166 -6.17 -3.81 -7.28
C LEU A 166 -4.95 -4.67 -7.57
N LEU A 167 -3.91 -4.12 -8.19
CA LEU A 167 -2.67 -4.85 -8.46
C LEU A 167 -1.96 -5.23 -7.17
N GLY A 168 -1.89 -4.32 -6.19
CA GLY A 168 -1.31 -4.59 -4.88
C GLY A 168 -2.05 -5.68 -4.12
N GLN A 169 -3.36 -5.78 -4.31
CA GLN A 169 -4.18 -6.86 -3.76
C GLN A 169 -3.90 -8.22 -4.45
N LEU A 170 -3.71 -8.21 -5.77
CA LEU A 170 -3.51 -9.43 -6.56
C LEU A 170 -2.08 -9.99 -6.50
N PHE A 171 -1.08 -9.10 -6.50
CA PHE A 171 0.34 -9.46 -6.60
C PHE A 171 1.14 -9.14 -5.33
N GLY A 172 0.54 -8.48 -4.35
CA GLY A 172 1.23 -7.96 -3.18
C GLY A 172 1.70 -6.51 -3.37
N ILE A 173 1.48 -5.67 -2.35
CA ILE A 173 1.92 -4.28 -2.37
C ILE A 173 3.45 -4.17 -2.37
N SER A 174 4.13 -5.12 -1.73
CA SER A 174 5.59 -5.29 -1.72
C SER A 174 6.18 -5.49 -3.13
N VAL A 175 5.42 -6.07 -4.06
CA VAL A 175 5.83 -6.26 -5.45
C VAL A 175 5.47 -5.03 -6.27
N VAL A 176 4.19 -4.64 -6.25
CA VAL A 176 3.65 -3.59 -7.13
C VAL A 176 4.24 -2.22 -6.84
N PHE A 177 4.51 -1.91 -5.57
CA PHE A 177 5.09 -0.63 -5.19
C PHE A 177 6.49 -0.40 -5.79
N PRO A 178 7.51 -1.23 -5.50
CA PRO A 178 8.82 -1.05 -6.13
C PRO A 178 8.80 -1.38 -7.63
N MET A 179 8.02 -2.35 -8.09
CA MET A 179 8.03 -2.75 -9.51
C MET A 179 7.40 -1.72 -10.43
N LEU A 180 6.24 -1.17 -10.06
CA LEU A 180 5.43 -0.34 -10.95
C LEU A 180 5.29 1.09 -10.44
N TRP A 181 5.01 1.25 -9.14
CA TRP A 181 4.68 2.56 -8.60
C TRP A 181 5.90 3.49 -8.51
N VAL A 182 7.03 3.01 -7.97
CA VAL A 182 8.27 3.82 -7.83
C VAL A 182 8.86 4.23 -9.20
N PRO A 183 8.97 3.35 -10.21
CA PRO A 183 9.38 3.77 -11.56
C PRO A 183 8.44 4.81 -12.17
N ALA A 184 7.12 4.61 -12.01
CA ALA A 184 6.14 5.59 -12.48
C ALA A 184 6.26 6.93 -11.74
N TYR A 185 6.61 6.91 -10.46
CA TYR A 185 6.90 8.11 -9.69
C TYR A 185 8.12 8.86 -10.23
N ILE A 186 9.22 8.15 -10.44
CA ILE A 186 10.48 8.72 -10.95
C ILE A 186 10.29 9.41 -12.31
N LEU A 187 9.50 8.80 -13.18
CA LEU A 187 9.27 9.25 -14.55
C LEU A 187 8.08 10.21 -14.71
N GLY A 188 7.15 10.22 -13.76
CA GLY A 188 5.84 10.84 -13.92
C GLY A 188 5.37 11.70 -12.74
N ARG A 189 6.21 11.98 -11.73
CA ARG A 189 5.81 12.80 -10.57
C ARG A 189 5.31 14.19 -10.97
N GLY A 190 4.30 14.67 -10.22
CA GLY A 190 3.85 16.06 -10.29
C GLY A 190 4.52 16.92 -9.22
N ASN A 191 4.63 18.22 -9.46
CA ASN A 191 5.19 19.19 -8.50
C ASN A 191 4.14 20.20 -7.97
N GLY A 192 2.91 20.18 -8.47
CA GLY A 192 1.91 21.17 -8.07
C GLY A 192 1.11 20.79 -6.81
N PRO A 193 0.17 21.67 -6.41
CA PRO A 193 -0.59 21.51 -5.16
C PRO A 193 -1.57 20.33 -5.22
N ILE A 194 -2.03 19.93 -4.03
CA ILE A 194 -2.95 18.81 -3.81
C ILE A 194 -4.30 19.36 -3.33
N SER A 195 -5.40 18.66 -3.63
CA SER A 195 -6.72 19.05 -3.16
C SER A 195 -6.86 18.89 -1.62
N LYS A 196 -7.66 19.75 -0.99
CA LYS A 196 -7.99 19.62 0.44
C LYS A 196 -8.67 18.30 0.76
N ARG A 197 -9.57 17.83 -0.11
CA ARG A 197 -10.28 16.56 0.05
C ARG A 197 -9.31 15.40 0.23
N ARG A 198 -8.27 15.33 -0.62
CA ARG A 198 -7.26 14.28 -0.56
C ARG A 198 -6.38 14.37 0.68
N MET A 199 -5.99 15.58 1.08
CA MET A 199 -5.25 15.80 2.33
C MET A 199 -6.03 15.32 3.55
N HIS A 200 -7.33 15.63 3.62
CA HIS A 200 -8.19 15.18 4.72
C HIS A 200 -8.48 13.67 4.69
N ALA A 201 -8.47 13.05 3.52
CA ALA A 201 -8.74 11.62 3.38
C ALA A 201 -7.52 10.74 3.69
N CYS A 202 -6.27 11.24 3.59
CA CYS A 202 -5.06 10.43 3.72
C CYS A 202 -5.01 9.52 4.96
N ILE A 203 -5.25 10.09 6.16
CA ILE A 203 -5.19 9.33 7.42
C ILE A 203 -6.46 8.50 7.64
N PRO A 204 -7.69 9.04 7.50
CA PRO A 204 -8.90 8.23 7.67
C PRO A 204 -8.95 6.99 6.78
N LEU A 205 -8.40 7.06 5.57
CA LEU A 205 -8.36 5.95 4.63
C LEU A 205 -7.48 4.79 5.09
N SER A 206 -6.51 5.01 6.00
CA SER A 206 -5.70 3.92 6.53
C SER A 206 -6.27 3.27 7.80
N LEU A 207 -7.19 3.94 8.49
CA LEU A 207 -7.80 3.45 9.74
C LEU A 207 -8.51 2.09 9.58
N PRO A 208 -9.26 1.81 8.50
CA PRO A 208 -9.88 0.49 8.33
C PRO A 208 -8.88 -0.65 8.34
N ALA A 209 -7.74 -0.53 7.64
CA ALA A 209 -6.72 -1.58 7.61
C ALA A 209 -6.08 -1.81 8.98
N ILE A 210 -5.84 -0.73 9.75
CA ILE A 210 -5.33 -0.82 11.13
C ILE A 210 -6.36 -1.50 12.04
N GLY A 211 -7.62 -1.06 11.99
CA GLY A 211 -8.69 -1.61 12.82
C GLY A 211 -8.95 -3.09 12.52
N LEU A 212 -8.97 -3.46 11.24
CA LEU A 212 -9.09 -4.86 10.81
C LEU A 212 -7.90 -5.70 11.26
N THR A 213 -6.67 -5.17 11.18
CA THR A 213 -5.48 -5.85 11.70
C THR A 213 -5.59 -6.11 13.20
N LEU A 214 -5.98 -5.09 13.99
CA LEU A 214 -6.19 -5.26 15.43
C LEU A 214 -7.27 -6.28 15.74
N ALA A 215 -8.36 -6.30 14.97
CA ALA A 215 -9.44 -7.29 15.14
C ALA A 215 -8.97 -8.72 14.82
N VAL A 216 -8.23 -8.90 13.72
CA VAL A 216 -7.71 -10.21 13.30
C VAL A 216 -6.75 -10.85 14.32
N PHE A 217 -5.98 -10.04 15.06
CA PHE A 217 -5.06 -10.56 16.07
C PHE A 217 -5.57 -10.42 17.51
N GLY A 218 -6.73 -9.78 17.72
CA GLY A 218 -7.31 -9.55 19.04
C GLY A 218 -8.61 -10.28 19.31
N VAL A 219 -9.27 -10.81 18.28
CA VAL A 219 -10.54 -11.53 18.39
C VAL A 219 -10.31 -13.03 18.18
N ASP A 220 -11.15 -13.84 18.83
CA ASP A 220 -11.20 -15.30 18.67
C ASP A 220 -11.33 -15.71 17.19
N THR A 221 -10.43 -16.57 16.72
CA THR A 221 -10.35 -17.06 15.34
C THR A 221 -11.62 -17.79 14.90
N ASP A 222 -12.34 -18.43 15.82
CA ASP A 222 -13.55 -19.20 15.51
C ASP A 222 -14.79 -18.31 15.31
N SER A 223 -14.70 -17.04 15.73
CA SER A 223 -15.80 -16.10 15.67
C SER A 223 -16.13 -15.66 14.23
N TYR A 224 -17.40 -15.36 13.99
CA TYR A 224 -17.83 -14.76 12.72
C TYR A 224 -17.15 -13.41 12.45
N ALA A 225 -16.92 -12.62 13.50
CA ALA A 225 -16.24 -11.32 13.39
C ALA A 225 -14.82 -11.46 12.83
N TRP A 226 -14.07 -12.47 13.29
CA TRP A 226 -12.71 -12.73 12.79
C TRP A 226 -12.72 -13.07 11.30
N LYS A 227 -13.62 -13.97 10.86
CA LYS A 227 -13.76 -14.39 9.45
C LYS A 227 -14.04 -13.20 8.53
N VAL A 228 -14.95 -12.31 8.93
CA VAL A 228 -15.25 -11.07 8.20
C VAL A 228 -14.05 -10.14 8.17
N CYS A 229 -13.35 -9.96 9.30
CA CYS A 229 -12.20 -9.07 9.36
C CYS A 229 -11.03 -9.57 8.51
N ALA A 230 -10.69 -10.86 8.60
CA ALA A 230 -9.65 -11.49 7.79
C ALA A 230 -9.98 -11.40 6.29
N GLY A 231 -11.22 -11.72 5.91
CA GLY A 231 -11.67 -11.60 4.53
C GLY A 231 -11.65 -10.16 3.99
N MET A 232 -12.01 -9.17 4.83
CA MET A 232 -12.02 -7.76 4.42
C MET A 232 -10.60 -7.24 4.22
N LEU A 233 -9.70 -7.62 5.13
CA LEU A 233 -8.28 -7.28 5.10
C LEU A 233 -7.58 -7.88 3.88
N GLY A 234 -7.95 -9.13 3.53
CA GLY A 234 -7.45 -9.86 2.38
C GLY A 234 -8.19 -9.68 1.06
N GLY A 235 -9.21 -8.80 1.02
CA GLY A 235 -10.10 -8.70 -0.12
C GLY A 235 -10.27 -7.26 -0.61
N PRO A 236 -11.44 -6.64 -0.39
CA PRO A 236 -11.80 -5.42 -1.11
C PRO A 236 -11.29 -4.13 -0.45
N VAL A 237 -10.75 -4.16 0.77
CA VAL A 237 -10.45 -2.93 1.50
C VAL A 237 -9.48 -2.02 0.76
N VAL A 238 -8.41 -2.57 0.20
CA VAL A 238 -7.36 -1.79 -0.50
C VAL A 238 -7.90 -1.06 -1.74
N PRO A 239 -8.58 -1.72 -2.69
CA PRO A 239 -9.17 -1.02 -3.83
C PRO A 239 -10.35 -0.11 -3.45
N LEU A 240 -11.19 -0.49 -2.47
CA LEU A 240 -12.33 0.33 -2.05
C LEU A 240 -11.89 1.66 -1.42
N VAL A 241 -10.89 1.62 -0.55
CA VAL A 241 -10.29 2.81 0.06
C VAL A 241 -9.73 3.75 -1.00
N SER A 242 -9.10 3.20 -2.04
CA SER A 242 -8.60 3.98 -3.19
C SER A 242 -9.74 4.57 -4.03
N GLY A 243 -10.89 3.90 -4.08
CA GLY A 243 -12.09 4.35 -4.80
C GLY A 243 -12.65 5.69 -4.33
N VAL A 244 -12.51 6.00 -3.03
CA VAL A 244 -12.99 7.25 -2.42
C VAL A 244 -12.38 8.51 -3.07
N LEU A 245 -11.20 8.37 -3.68
CA LEU A 245 -10.44 9.47 -4.26
C LEU A 245 -10.43 9.51 -5.79
N TRP A 246 -11.19 8.64 -6.45
CA TRP A 246 -11.22 8.58 -7.92
C TRP A 246 -11.78 9.84 -8.57
N THR A 247 -12.75 10.49 -7.93
CA THR A 247 -13.40 11.72 -8.44
C THR A 247 -12.71 13.00 -7.98
N ASP A 248 -11.57 12.89 -7.29
CA ASP A 248 -10.84 14.04 -6.79
C ASP A 248 -10.06 14.72 -7.92
N VAL A 249 -10.28 16.03 -8.11
CA VAL A 249 -9.64 16.83 -9.16
C VAL A 249 -8.58 17.74 -8.50
N PRO A 250 -7.34 17.79 -9.04
CA PRO A 250 -6.31 18.67 -8.52
C PRO A 250 -6.69 20.15 -8.67
N PRO A 251 -6.16 21.06 -7.82
CA PRO A 251 -6.47 22.49 -7.89
C PRO A 251 -6.14 23.12 -9.26
N VAL A 252 -7.01 24.02 -9.73
CA VAL A 252 -6.95 24.60 -11.09
C VAL A 252 -5.79 25.59 -11.25
N SER A 253 -5.55 26.48 -10.29
CA SER A 253 -4.46 27.46 -10.32
C SER A 253 -3.43 27.19 -9.22
N PRO A 254 -2.15 26.96 -9.57
CA PRO A 254 -1.08 26.97 -8.58
C PRO A 254 -0.73 28.43 -8.27
N ASN A 255 -0.79 28.81 -7.01
CA ASN A 255 -0.17 30.03 -6.50
C ASN A 255 0.72 29.67 -5.30
N ASN A 256 1.65 30.55 -4.94
CA ASN A 256 2.64 30.25 -3.88
C ASN A 256 1.95 29.91 -2.55
N GLU A 257 0.85 30.58 -2.21
CA GLU A 257 0.06 30.32 -1.01
C GLU A 257 -0.54 28.90 -0.99
N THR A 258 -1.13 28.45 -2.10
CA THR A 258 -1.73 27.09 -2.20
C THR A 258 -0.66 26.01 -2.20
N ILE A 259 0.49 26.26 -2.80
CA ILE A 259 1.64 25.35 -2.77
C ILE A 259 2.17 25.24 -1.33
N GLN A 260 2.41 26.36 -0.66
CA GLN A 260 2.92 26.38 0.72
C GLN A 260 1.94 25.73 1.71
N ALA A 261 0.63 25.98 1.56
CA ALA A 261 -0.40 25.34 2.35
C ALA A 261 -0.45 23.81 2.11
N SER A 262 -0.26 23.38 0.85
CA SER A 262 -0.18 21.96 0.48
C SER A 262 1.05 21.31 1.12
N VAL A 263 2.23 21.91 0.99
CA VAL A 263 3.50 21.45 1.59
C VAL A 263 3.35 21.30 3.11
N THR A 264 2.87 22.35 3.78
CA THR A 264 2.67 22.34 5.24
C THR A 264 1.74 21.22 5.68
N SER A 265 0.67 20.98 4.91
CA SER A 265 -0.30 19.92 5.21
C SER A 265 0.29 18.53 4.96
N VAL A 266 1.01 18.33 3.86
CA VAL A 266 1.70 17.07 3.54
C VAL A 266 2.75 16.73 4.61
N LYS A 267 3.54 17.72 5.05
CA LYS A 267 4.48 17.54 6.17
C LYS A 267 3.78 17.04 7.44
N LYS A 268 2.63 17.64 7.78
CA LYS A 268 1.83 17.19 8.93
C LYS A 268 1.33 15.76 8.75
N LEU A 269 0.87 15.39 7.56
CA LEU A 269 0.40 14.02 7.26
C LEU A 269 1.51 12.98 7.43
N TYR A 270 2.71 13.25 6.91
CA TYR A 270 3.87 12.38 7.11
C TYR A 270 4.29 12.29 8.59
N ARG A 271 4.22 13.39 9.35
CA ARG A 271 4.49 13.36 10.80
C ARG A 271 3.46 12.54 11.56
N ILE A 272 2.18 12.64 11.22
CA ILE A 272 1.12 11.82 11.82
C ILE A 272 1.36 10.34 11.50
N ALA A 273 1.66 10.01 10.24
CA ALA A 273 2.01 8.65 9.83
C ALA A 273 3.24 8.12 10.59
N ALA A 274 4.28 8.95 10.77
CA ALA A 274 5.44 8.59 11.58
C ALA A 274 5.07 8.31 13.04
N ILE A 275 4.23 9.13 13.67
CA ILE A 275 3.78 8.90 15.06
C ILE A 275 3.03 7.56 15.14
N MET A 276 2.09 7.31 14.24
CA MET A 276 1.33 6.05 14.20
C MET A 276 2.25 4.83 14.01
N SER A 277 3.17 4.90 13.04
CA SER A 277 4.12 3.81 12.77
C SER A 277 5.11 3.61 13.93
N ALA A 278 5.52 4.67 14.62
CA ALA A 278 6.43 4.57 15.76
C ALA A 278 5.73 3.93 16.96
N VAL A 279 4.51 4.37 17.29
CA VAL A 279 3.70 3.76 18.35
C VAL A 279 3.49 2.27 18.08
N GLY A 280 3.10 1.91 16.86
CA GLY A 280 2.95 0.51 16.48
C GLY A 280 4.26 -0.27 16.55
N TYR A 281 5.38 0.32 16.15
CA TYR A 281 6.72 -0.31 16.25
C TYR A 281 7.08 -0.65 17.70
N TYR A 282 6.87 0.27 18.64
CA TYR A 282 7.11 0.01 20.06
C TYR A 282 6.15 -1.02 20.66
N ILE A 283 4.89 -1.08 20.18
CA ILE A 283 3.96 -2.15 20.56
C ILE A 283 4.49 -3.52 20.09
N LEU A 284 5.00 -3.62 18.85
CA LEU A 284 5.58 -4.88 18.34
C LEU A 284 6.84 -5.28 19.13
N ILE A 285 7.72 -4.34 19.46
CA ILE A 285 8.87 -4.60 20.34
C ILE A 285 8.40 -5.14 21.69
N TYR A 286 7.38 -4.52 22.28
CA TYR A 286 6.83 -4.95 23.56
C TYR A 286 6.26 -6.38 23.49
N ILE A 287 5.56 -6.72 22.41
CA ILE A 287 5.04 -8.07 22.16
C ILE A 287 6.18 -9.09 22.06
N VAL A 288 7.20 -8.81 21.24
CA VAL A 288 8.40 -9.66 21.08
C VAL A 288 9.09 -9.86 22.42
N TYR A 289 9.29 -8.77 23.16
CA TYR A 289 9.93 -8.82 24.47
C TYR A 289 9.12 -9.67 25.44
N GLY A 290 7.81 -9.43 25.56
CA GLY A 290 6.93 -10.18 26.45
C GLY A 290 6.88 -11.68 26.13
N ALA A 291 6.75 -12.03 24.85
CA ALA A 291 6.69 -13.42 24.41
C ALA A 291 8.02 -14.15 24.72
N TYR A 292 9.14 -13.67 24.18
CA TYR A 292 10.40 -14.40 24.27
C TYR A 292 11.14 -14.27 25.61
N ALA A 293 10.94 -13.17 26.36
CA ALA A 293 11.55 -13.04 27.69
C ALA A 293 10.92 -13.99 28.72
N SER A 294 9.64 -14.34 28.54
CA SER A 294 8.92 -15.23 29.46
C SER A 294 9.36 -16.70 29.34
N GLU A 295 9.78 -17.13 28.15
CA GLU A 295 10.14 -18.53 27.86
C GLU A 295 11.62 -18.85 28.10
N GLY A 296 12.49 -17.85 28.20
CA GLY A 296 13.94 -18.02 28.36
C GLY A 296 14.43 -17.40 29.65
N GLY A 297 14.47 -18.16 30.74
CA GLY A 297 14.83 -17.71 32.10
C GLY A 297 16.11 -16.87 32.19
N GLY A 298 16.00 -15.55 31.98
CA GLY A 298 17.06 -14.56 32.16
C GLY A 298 17.96 -14.27 30.94
N GLY A 299 17.57 -14.67 29.72
CA GLY A 299 18.34 -14.34 28.52
C GLY A 299 18.34 -12.83 28.23
N GLY A 300 19.52 -12.23 28.03
CA GLY A 300 19.64 -10.82 27.65
C GLY A 300 19.04 -10.51 26.27
N PHE A 301 19.02 -9.23 25.90
CA PHE A 301 18.44 -8.75 24.63
C PHE A 301 18.94 -9.50 23.37
N GLY A 302 20.19 -9.94 23.36
CA GLY A 302 20.75 -10.75 22.26
C GLY A 302 20.04 -12.09 22.06
N THR A 303 19.60 -12.76 23.13
CA THR A 303 18.86 -14.02 23.03
C THR A 303 17.47 -13.82 22.45
N ILE A 304 16.79 -12.72 22.83
CA ILE A 304 15.47 -12.35 22.30
C ILE A 304 15.56 -12.08 20.80
N LEU A 305 16.55 -11.28 20.36
CA LEU A 305 16.76 -11.02 18.94
C LEU A 305 17.14 -12.28 18.16
N GLY A 306 17.97 -13.15 18.75
CA GLY A 306 18.34 -14.43 18.14
C GLY A 306 17.12 -15.33 17.89
N ARG A 307 16.22 -15.47 18.87
CA ARG A 307 14.98 -16.24 18.71
C ARG A 307 14.05 -15.62 17.68
N LEU A 308 13.83 -14.32 17.75
CA LEU A 308 13.03 -13.61 16.75
C LEU A 308 13.59 -13.85 15.34
N TRP A 309 14.92 -13.75 15.16
CA TRP A 309 15.57 -13.98 13.87
C TRP A 309 15.35 -15.40 13.34
N LEU A 310 15.40 -16.40 14.21
CA LEU A 310 15.08 -17.77 13.82
C LEU A 310 13.62 -17.85 13.35
N ASP A 311 12.67 -17.36 14.16
CA ASP A 311 11.24 -17.50 13.89
C ASP A 311 10.73 -16.71 12.68
N ILE A 312 11.37 -15.59 12.32
CA ILE A 312 10.94 -14.77 11.16
C ILE A 312 11.79 -15.01 9.90
N TRP A 313 12.95 -15.66 10.02
CA TRP A 313 13.87 -15.81 8.89
C TRP A 313 14.36 -17.24 8.68
N THR A 314 14.98 -17.85 9.69
CA THR A 314 15.75 -19.10 9.49
C THR A 314 14.84 -20.33 9.54
N ASP A 315 13.98 -20.40 10.56
CA ASP A 315 13.06 -21.49 10.83
C ASP A 315 11.60 -21.05 10.63
N ALA A 316 11.40 -19.94 9.90
CA ALA A 316 10.10 -19.35 9.68
C ALA A 316 9.18 -20.28 8.90
N ASN A 317 7.94 -20.43 9.39
CA ASN A 317 6.86 -21.01 8.59
C ASN A 317 6.72 -20.22 7.26
N PRO A 318 6.33 -20.87 6.14
CA PRO A 318 6.17 -20.21 4.84
C PRO A 318 5.40 -18.88 4.88
N SER A 319 4.32 -18.80 5.67
CA SER A 319 3.52 -17.57 5.78
C SER A 319 4.27 -16.43 6.47
N VAL A 320 5.05 -16.73 7.51
CA VAL A 320 5.90 -15.76 8.22
C VAL A 320 7.06 -15.32 7.32
N ALA A 321 7.72 -16.26 6.64
CA ALA A 321 8.82 -15.96 5.72
C ALA A 321 8.35 -15.04 4.57
N PHE A 322 7.20 -15.36 3.97
CA PHE A 322 6.54 -14.52 2.97
C PHE A 322 6.31 -13.10 3.50
N MET A 323 5.68 -12.95 4.67
CA MET A 323 5.39 -11.62 5.25
C MET A 323 6.65 -10.83 5.60
N THR A 324 7.70 -11.51 6.02
CA THR A 324 8.97 -10.87 6.36
C THR A 324 9.61 -10.29 5.10
N ILE A 325 9.66 -11.07 4.00
CA ILE A 325 10.15 -10.60 2.71
C ILE A 325 9.30 -9.43 2.22
N ASP A 326 7.98 -9.54 2.28
CA ASP A 326 7.05 -8.48 1.87
C ASP A 326 7.31 -7.17 2.61
N THR A 327 7.47 -7.24 3.92
CA THR A 327 7.75 -6.07 4.77
C THR A 327 9.09 -5.44 4.40
N VAL A 328 10.15 -6.25 4.27
CA VAL A 328 11.51 -5.77 3.96
C VAL A 328 11.55 -5.14 2.57
N VAL A 329 11.01 -5.81 1.55
CA VAL A 329 10.98 -5.32 0.17
C VAL A 329 10.20 -4.02 0.08
N LEU A 330 9.02 -3.95 0.71
CA LEU A 330 8.22 -2.73 0.68
C LEU A 330 8.98 -1.57 1.30
N TYR A 331 9.65 -1.80 2.43
CA TYR A 331 10.47 -0.78 3.10
C TYR A 331 11.67 -0.35 2.26
N LEU A 332 12.38 -1.29 1.62
CA LEU A 332 13.45 -1.00 0.67
C LEU A 332 12.95 -0.19 -0.53
N GLY A 333 11.75 -0.46 -1.04
CA GLY A 333 11.11 0.34 -2.06
C GLY A 333 10.90 1.80 -1.64
N VAL A 334 10.49 2.03 -0.38
CA VAL A 334 10.36 3.38 0.18
C VAL A 334 11.73 4.05 0.29
N LEU A 335 12.75 3.34 0.79
CA LEU A 335 14.11 3.85 0.90
C LEU A 335 14.73 4.20 -0.45
N LEU A 336 14.50 3.39 -1.49
CA LEU A 336 14.93 3.69 -2.87
C LEU A 336 14.28 4.97 -3.40
N LEU A 337 13.00 5.18 -3.11
CA LEU A 337 12.31 6.41 -3.50
C LEU A 337 12.87 7.63 -2.76
N VAL A 338 13.16 7.50 -1.45
CA VAL A 338 13.80 8.55 -0.68
C VAL A 338 15.18 8.85 -1.26
N ALA A 339 15.99 7.82 -1.53
CA ALA A 339 17.35 7.94 -2.07
C ALA A 339 17.38 8.57 -3.47
N TYR A 340 16.36 8.31 -4.29
CA TYR A 340 16.19 8.98 -5.58
C TYR A 340 16.05 10.49 -5.40
N GLN A 341 15.30 10.94 -4.39
CA GLN A 341 15.14 12.36 -4.09
C GLN A 341 16.41 12.93 -3.44
N ASP A 342 16.88 12.29 -2.37
CA ASP A 342 18.06 12.70 -1.60
C ASP A 342 18.68 11.48 -0.89
N THR A 343 19.94 11.19 -1.19
CA THR A 343 20.68 10.05 -0.65
C THR A 343 21.05 10.21 0.83
N GLU A 344 21.31 11.44 1.28
CA GLU A 344 21.62 11.73 2.69
C GLU A 344 20.38 11.47 3.55
N LYS A 345 19.22 11.90 3.06
CA LYS A 345 17.92 11.63 3.69
C LYS A 345 17.62 10.13 3.77
N ALA A 346 17.92 9.36 2.73
CA ALA A 346 17.76 7.90 2.77
C ALA A 346 18.70 7.25 3.81
N PHE A 347 19.95 7.69 3.88
CA PHE A 347 20.89 7.23 4.89
C PHE A 347 20.40 7.58 6.30
N LYS A 348 19.89 8.80 6.52
CA LYS A 348 19.25 9.22 7.77
C LYS A 348 18.07 8.31 8.13
N ALA A 349 17.22 7.95 7.17
CA ALA A 349 16.12 7.02 7.42
C ALA A 349 16.64 5.65 7.92
N ILE A 350 17.67 5.09 7.27
CA ILE A 350 18.31 3.82 7.66
C ILE A 350 18.88 3.88 9.08
N VAL A 351 19.60 4.95 9.41
CA VAL A 351 20.19 5.12 10.75
C VAL A 351 19.13 5.27 11.84
N LEU A 352 17.97 5.85 11.51
CA LEU A 352 16.86 6.03 12.44
C LEU A 352 15.96 4.79 12.55
N THR A 353 16.00 3.84 11.62
CA THR A 353 15.16 2.62 11.61
C THR A 353 15.29 1.80 12.89
N PRO A 354 16.46 1.57 13.50
CA PRO A 354 16.54 0.79 14.74
C PRO A 354 15.79 1.42 15.93
N LEU A 355 15.61 2.75 15.93
CA LEU A 355 14.95 3.48 17.02
C LEU A 355 13.47 3.76 16.73
N PHE A 356 13.12 4.00 15.47
CA PHE A 356 11.77 4.42 15.07
C PHE A 356 11.06 3.41 14.18
N GLY A 357 11.71 2.30 13.84
CA GLY A 357 11.19 1.33 12.87
C GLY A 357 10.89 1.99 11.52
N PRO A 358 9.81 1.57 10.84
CA PRO A 358 9.37 2.16 9.58
C PRO A 358 9.04 3.66 9.64
N ALA A 359 8.76 4.22 10.84
CA ALA A 359 8.43 5.64 10.99
C ALA A 359 9.56 6.57 10.55
N ALA A 360 10.81 6.11 10.59
CA ALA A 360 11.97 6.85 10.12
C ALA A 360 11.81 7.36 8.67
N ALA A 361 11.23 6.52 7.79
CA ALA A 361 10.99 6.91 6.40
C ALA A 361 9.94 8.03 6.28
N SER A 362 8.86 7.94 7.06
CA SER A 362 7.83 8.99 7.11
C SER A 362 8.39 10.32 7.64
N LEU A 363 9.24 10.30 8.68
CA LEU A 363 9.89 11.52 9.19
C LEU A 363 10.74 12.18 8.11
N VAL A 364 11.53 11.38 7.39
CA VAL A 364 12.38 11.89 6.31
C VAL A 364 11.57 12.39 5.12
N LEU A 365 10.45 11.75 4.77
CA LEU A 365 9.54 12.25 3.73
C LEU A 365 8.93 13.62 4.10
N ALA A 366 8.70 13.88 5.40
CA ALA A 366 8.28 15.20 5.86
C ALA A 366 9.38 16.28 5.67
N GLU A 367 10.66 15.91 5.80
CA GLU A 367 11.77 16.82 5.52
C GLU A 367 11.95 17.05 4.01
N LEU A 368 11.80 16.00 3.21
CA LEU A 368 11.90 16.10 1.75
C LEU A 368 10.84 17.04 1.14
N GLU A 369 9.64 17.09 1.72
CA GLU A 369 8.60 18.01 1.26
C GLU A 369 8.97 19.48 1.49
N GLU A 370 9.76 19.77 2.54
CA GLU A 370 10.26 21.13 2.83
C GLU A 370 11.31 21.56 1.80
N THR A 371 12.33 20.72 1.58
CA THR A 371 13.39 21.00 0.60
C THR A 371 12.83 21.16 -0.82
N ARG A 372 11.78 20.40 -1.17
CA ARG A 372 11.11 20.54 -2.46
C ARG A 372 10.52 21.92 -2.68
N TYR A 373 9.94 22.53 -1.64
CA TYR A 373 9.33 23.85 -1.72
C TYR A 373 10.38 24.93 -1.94
N GLU A 374 11.48 24.89 -1.18
CA GLU A 374 12.57 25.85 -1.27
C GLU A 374 13.16 25.92 -2.68
N HIS A 375 13.42 24.75 -3.30
CA HIS A 375 13.94 24.70 -4.68
C HIS A 375 12.96 25.24 -5.72
N GLN A 376 11.66 25.06 -5.50
CA GLN A 376 10.64 25.56 -6.41
C GLN A 376 10.53 27.09 -6.32
N GLU A 377 10.57 27.64 -5.11
CA GLU A 377 10.54 29.09 -4.88
C GLU A 377 11.77 29.79 -5.48
N GLU A 378 12.96 29.19 -5.35
CA GLU A 378 14.18 29.69 -5.99
C GLU A 378 14.06 29.74 -7.51
N THR A 379 13.53 28.66 -8.12
CA THR A 379 13.36 28.57 -9.58
C THR A 379 12.36 29.61 -10.09
N ASP A 380 11.21 29.75 -9.42
CA ASP A 380 10.16 30.72 -9.81
C ASP A 380 10.64 32.17 -9.68
N ASN A 381 11.50 32.46 -8.69
CA ASN A 381 12.12 33.78 -8.51
C ASN A 381 13.16 34.08 -9.60
N GLU A 382 13.98 33.12 -10.00
CA GLU A 382 14.95 33.29 -11.10
C GLU A 382 14.26 33.55 -12.44
N ASP A 383 13.19 32.82 -12.74
CA ASP A 383 12.44 32.99 -13.99
C ASP A 383 11.68 34.32 -14.03
N SER A 384 11.26 34.83 -12.88
CA SER A 384 10.66 36.17 -12.77
C SER A 384 11.69 37.27 -13.08
N LYS A 385 12.91 37.16 -12.53
CA LYS A 385 14.02 38.09 -12.80
C LYS A 385 14.50 38.10 -14.25
N LYS A 386 14.35 36.99 -14.98
CA LYS A 386 14.72 36.91 -16.42
C LYS A 386 13.69 37.55 -17.35
N LYS A 387 12.47 37.81 -16.86
CA LYS A 387 11.37 38.42 -17.65
C LYS A 387 11.30 39.93 -17.50
N GLU A 388 11.87 40.46 -16.42
CA GLU A 388 12.14 41.89 -16.22
C GLU A 388 13.39 42.31 -17.01
#